data_AF-A0A1H1ZMT3-F1
#
_entry.id   AF-A0A1H1ZMT3-F1
#
_cell.length_a   1.000
_cell.length_b   1.000
_cell.length_c   1.000
_cell.angle_alpha   90.00
_cell.angle_beta   90.00
_cell.angle_gamma   90.00
#
_symmetry.space_group_name_H-M   'P 1'
#
loop_
_entity.id
_entity.type
_entity.pdbx_description
1 polymer ?
#
loop_
_entity_poly.entity_id
_entity_poly.type
_entity_poly.pdbx_seq_one_letter_code
_entity_poly.pdbx_strand_id
1 'polypeptide(L)' 'MSQGRNEKQVLEELSDEQRALLKRVLEIERAKLHIKAYDATDDLVAAVKEILP' A
#
# COMPACT_ATOMS: atom_id res chain seq x y z
N MET A 1 23.38 0.48 18.47
CA MET A 1 22.06 1.11 18.67
C MET A 1 21.62 1.68 17.32
N SER A 2 20.83 0.96 16.52
CA SER A 2 20.30 1.55 15.28
C SER A 2 19.28 2.62 15.68
N GLN A 3 19.66 3.90 15.61
CA GLN A 3 18.69 4.97 15.63
C GLN A 3 17.82 4.78 14.39
N GLY A 4 16.65 4.16 14.58
CA GLY A 4 15.72 3.89 13.49
C GLY A 4 15.37 5.20 12.81
N ARG A 5 15.32 5.18 11.46
CA ARG A 5 14.84 6.31 10.68
C ARG A 5 13.43 6.67 11.16
N ASN A 6 13.19 7.95 11.41
CA ASN A 6 11.86 8.41 11.76
C ASN A 6 10.99 8.54 10.50
N GLU A 7 9.67 8.54 10.67
CA GLU A 7 8.71 8.58 9.56
C GLU A 7 8.94 9.74 8.59
N LYS A 8 9.31 10.91 9.12
CA LYS A 8 9.60 12.10 8.33
C LYS A 8 10.83 11.91 7.43
N GLN A 9 11.90 11.34 7.97
CA GLN A 9 13.12 11.00 7.21
C GLN A 9 12.82 10.00 6.10
N VAL A 10 11.99 8.99 6.39
CA VAL A 10 11.60 7.99 5.38
C VAL A 10 10.83 8.64 4.24
N LEU A 11 9.89 9.55 4.54
CA LEU A 11 9.11 10.25 3.51
C LEU A 11 9.96 11.22 2.69
N GLU A 12 10.94 11.89 3.31
CA GLU A 12 11.87 12.80 2.62
C GLU A 12 12.77 12.06 1.63
N GLU A 13 13.19 10.83 1.96
CA GLU A 13 14.04 9.96 1.14
C GLU A 13 13.33 9.33 -0.08
N LEU A 14 11.99 9.37 -0.15
CA LEU A 14 11.25 8.76 -1.26
C LEU A 14 11.41 9.57 -2.56
N SER A 15 11.59 8.89 -3.69
CA SER A 15 11.43 9.52 -5.00
C SER A 15 9.97 9.92 -5.25
N ASP A 16 9.72 10.79 -6.22
CA ASP A 16 8.36 11.22 -6.57
C ASP A 16 7.47 10.03 -6.99
N GLU A 17 8.03 9.06 -7.72
CA GLU A 17 7.35 7.83 -8.10
C GLU A 17 6.99 6.97 -6.87
N GLN A 18 7.90 6.87 -5.90
CA GLN A 18 7.67 6.11 -4.67
C GLN A 18 6.61 6.78 -3.79
N ARG A 19 6.58 8.13 -3.73
CA ARG A 19 5.52 8.88 -3.03
C ARG A 19 4.17 8.69 -3.72
N ALA A 20 4.13 8.69 -5.05
CA ALA A 20 2.91 8.45 -5.82
C ALA A 20 2.36 7.04 -5.58
N LEU A 21 3.23 6.03 -5.55
CA LEU A 21 2.86 4.65 -5.23
C LEU A 21 2.36 4.53 -3.78
N LEU A 22 3.09 5.12 -2.81
CA LEU A 22 2.69 5.11 -1.40
C LEU A 22 1.31 5.76 -1.21
N LYS A 23 1.06 6.89 -1.86
CA LYS A 23 -0.25 7.55 -1.85
C LYS A 23 -1.35 6.63 -2.38
N ARG A 24 -1.12 5.96 -3.52
CA ARG A 24 -2.09 5.05 -4.12
C ARG A 24 -2.37 3.83 -3.23
N VAL A 25 -1.36 3.29 -2.57
CA VAL A 25 -1.53 2.21 -1.59
C VAL A 25 -2.37 2.68 -0.40
N LEU A 26 -2.07 3.86 0.15
CA LEU A 26 -2.85 4.42 1.26
C LEU A 26 -4.31 4.70 0.87
N GLU A 27 -4.56 5.15 -0.35
CA GLU A 27 -5.92 5.32 -0.89
C GLU A 27 -6.65 3.99 -1.02
N ILE A 28 -5.97 2.94 -1.50
CA ILE A 28 -6.51 1.57 -1.56
C ILE A 28 -6.80 1.04 -0.17
N GLU A 29 -5.88 1.17 0.79
CA GLU A 29 -6.07 0.70 2.16
C GLU A 29 -7.18 1.48 2.88
N ARG A 30 -7.32 2.79 2.61
CA ARG A 30 -8.46 3.58 3.10
C ARG A 30 -9.76 3.11 2.47
N ALA A 31 -9.78 2.85 1.16
CA ALA A 31 -10.93 2.28 0.48
C ALA A 31 -11.27 0.90 1.06
N LYS A 32 -10.29 0.03 1.32
CA LYS A 32 -10.42 -1.26 2.00
C LYS A 32 -10.97 -1.14 3.42
N LEU A 33 -10.58 -0.11 4.17
CA LEU A 33 -11.14 0.18 5.50
C LEU A 33 -12.62 0.55 5.41
N HIS A 34 -13.03 1.34 4.41
CA HIS A 34 -14.45 1.59 4.11
C HIS A 34 -15.17 0.35 3.56
N ILE A 35 -14.41 -0.53 2.93
CA ILE A 35 -14.78 -1.85 2.45
C ILE A 35 -14.62 -2.91 3.55
N LYS A 36 -14.30 -2.62 4.83
CA LYS A 36 -14.34 -3.68 5.88
C LYS A 36 -15.76 -4.17 6.21
N ALA A 37 -16.77 -3.72 5.46
CA ALA A 37 -18.08 -4.39 5.31
C ALA A 37 -18.16 -5.34 4.08
N TYR A 38 -17.11 -5.47 3.28
CA TYR A 38 -16.97 -6.21 2.03
C TYR A 38 -15.55 -6.81 1.92
N ASP A 39 -15.39 -8.09 2.19
CA ASP A 39 -14.09 -8.75 2.18
C ASP A 39 -13.59 -9.00 0.74
N ALA A 40 -12.77 -8.10 0.20
CA ALA A 40 -12.21 -8.17 -1.15
C ALA A 40 -10.96 -9.09 -1.26
N THR A 41 -10.69 -9.91 -0.24
CA THR A 41 -9.53 -10.80 -0.22
C THR A 41 -9.58 -11.82 -1.35
N ASP A 42 -10.76 -12.35 -1.66
CA ASP A 42 -10.95 -13.31 -2.75
C ASP A 42 -10.74 -12.68 -4.14
N ASP A 43 -11.22 -11.45 -4.32
CA ASP A 43 -11.08 -10.70 -5.59
C ASP A 43 -9.61 -10.34 -5.87
N LEU A 44 -8.86 -9.97 -4.83
CA LEU A 44 -7.42 -9.71 -4.92
C LEU A 44 -6.63 -10.98 -5.20
N VAL A 45 -6.97 -12.11 -4.57
CA VAL A 45 -6.31 -13.39 -4.82
C VAL A 45 -6.60 -13.89 -6.23
N ALA A 46 -7.80 -13.69 -6.76
CA ALA A 46 -8.16 -14.03 -8.14
C ALA A 46 -7.36 -13.19 -9.15
N ALA A 47 -7.30 -11.87 -8.96
CA ALA A 47 -6.56 -10.97 -9.86
C ALA A 47 -5.04 -11.28 -9.88
N VAL A 48 -4.46 -11.66 -8.74
CA VAL A 48 -3.03 -12.02 -8.67
C VAL A 48 -2.75 -13.33 -9.41
N LYS A 49 -3.65 -14.31 -9.34
CA LYS A 49 -3.53 -15.59 -10.06
C LYS A 49 -3.69 -15.45 -11.58
N GLU A 50 -4.37 -14.39 -12.05
CA GLU A 50 -4.46 -14.11 -13.49
C GLU A 50 -3.19 -13.42 -14.04
N ILE A 51 -2.46 -12.69 -13.19
CA ILE A 51 -1.26 -11.93 -13.59
C ILE A 51 0.02 -12.78 -13.45
N LEU A 52 0.04 -13.73 -12.51
CA LEU A 52 1.15 -14.66 -12.30
C LEU A 52 0.60 -16.09 -12.30
N PRO A 53 1.04 -16.99 -13.21
CA PRO A 53 0.70 -18.42 -13.09
C PRO A 53 1.30 -19.05 -11.83
#